data_AF-A0A5K1DRN7-F1
#
_entry.id   AF-A0A5K1DRN7-F1
#
_cell.length_a   1.000
_cell.length_b   1.000
_cell.length_c   1.000
_cell.angle_alpha   90.00
_cell.angle_beta   90.00
_cell.angle_gamma   90.00
#
_symmetry.space_group_name_H-M   'P 1'
#
loop_
_entity.id
_entity.type
_entity.pdbx_description
1 polymer ?
#
loop_
_entity_poly.entity_id
_entity_poly.type
_entity_poly.pdbx_seq_one_letter_code
_entity_poly.pdbx_strand_id
1 'polypeptide(L)' 'MACPGEGLPAELVQDMFHKSRWVTREGLGLKMCRKILKLMGGEVQYIRESERCYFLIVIELPIRRGTKNVKL' A
#
# COMPACT_ATOMS: atom_id res chain seq x y z
N MET A 1 12.76 12.61 4.72
CA MET A 1 12.99 12.32 6.15
C MET A 1 12.31 11.00 6.44
N ALA A 2 13.05 9.89 6.36
CA ALA A 2 12.54 8.57 6.73
C ALA A 2 12.92 8.37 8.19
N CYS A 3 11.95 8.21 9.10
CA CYS A 3 12.26 7.73 10.44
C CYS A 3 12.72 6.27 10.29
N PRO A 4 13.95 5.90 10.68
CA PRO A 4 14.34 4.50 10.80
C PRO A 4 13.69 3.96 12.08
N GLY A 5 12.36 3.89 12.08
CA GLY A 5 11.61 3.29 13.17
C GLY A 5 11.66 1.77 13.08
N GLU A 6 11.24 1.12 14.16
CA GLU A 6 11.08 -0.34 14.33
C GLU A 6 10.22 -1.04 13.25
N GLY A 7 9.56 -0.27 12.38
CA GLY A 7 8.56 -0.75 11.44
C GLY A 7 7.18 -0.86 12.08
N LEU A 8 6.28 -1.56 11.41
CA LEU A 8 4.95 -1.84 11.92
C LEU A 8 5.00 -2.98 12.94
N PRO A 9 4.24 -2.86 14.04
CA PRO A 9 3.94 -4.00 14.91
C PRO A 9 3.42 -5.19 14.11
N ALA A 10 3.82 -6.40 14.50
CA ALA A 10 3.42 -7.64 13.82
C ALA A 10 1.90 -7.77 13.72
N GLU A 11 1.17 -7.34 14.74
CA GLU A 11 -0.30 -7.33 14.79
C GLU A 11 -0.92 -6.48 13.67
N LEU A 12 -0.34 -5.32 13.35
CA LEU A 12 -0.81 -4.47 12.24
C LEU A 12 -0.57 -5.13 10.88
N VAL A 13 0.58 -5.80 10.71
CA VAL A 13 0.89 -6.57 9.50
C VAL A 13 -0.10 -7.74 9.36
N GLN A 14 -0.41 -8.43 10.46
CA GLN A 14 -1.41 -9.51 10.49
C GLN A 14 -2.81 -9.00 10.13
N ASP A 15 -3.24 -7.88 10.70
CA ASP A 15 -4.53 -7.24 10.40
C ASP A 15 -4.66 -6.86 8.91
N MET A 16 -3.57 -6.35 8.31
CA MET A 16 -3.52 -5.95 6.90
C MET A 16 -3.57 -7.16 5.94
N PHE A 17 -2.80 -8.21 6.22
CA PHE A 17 -2.60 -9.31 5.25
C PHE A 17 -3.55 -10.49 5.43
N HIS A 18 -3.99 -10.78 6.66
CA HIS A 18 -4.77 -11.97 6.98
C HIS A 18 -6.22 -11.66 7.34
N LYS A 19 -7.03 -12.72 7.45
CA LYS A 19 -8.38 -12.66 8.02
C LYS A 19 -8.28 -12.60 9.55
N SER A 20 -7.66 -11.54 10.09
CA SER A 20 -7.65 -11.29 11.53
C SER A 20 -9.04 -10.84 12.00
N ARG A 21 -9.24 -10.85 13.33
CA ARG A 21 -10.45 -10.35 14.01
C ARG A 21 -10.63 -8.81 13.95
N TRP A 22 -9.82 -8.10 13.14
CA TRP A 22 -9.80 -6.63 13.06
C TRP A 22 -9.49 -6.03 14.43
N VAL A 23 -8.30 -6.36 14.93
CA VAL A 23 -7.92 -6.08 16.33
C VAL A 23 -7.68 -4.58 16.52
N THR A 24 -7.16 -3.91 15.49
CA THR A 24 -6.74 -2.50 15.57
C THR A 24 -7.46 -1.62 14.54
N ARG A 25 -7.63 -0.33 14.86
CA ARG A 25 -8.21 0.66 13.94
C ARG A 25 -7.27 0.95 12.77
N GLU A 26 -5.98 1.00 13.06
CA GLU A 26 -4.89 1.23 12.12
C GLU A 26 -4.78 0.05 11.14
N GLY A 27 -4.87 -1.18 11.64
CA GLY A 27 -4.87 -2.39 10.82
C GLY A 27 -6.06 -2.45 9.88
N LEU A 28 -7.25 -2.01 10.32
CA LEU A 28 -8.41 -1.87 9.44
C LEU A 28 -8.16 -0.86 8.32
N GLY A 29 -7.58 0.30 8.63
CA GLY A 29 -7.19 1.31 7.65
C GLY A 29 -6.22 0.75 6.60
N LEU A 30 -5.13 0.10 7.05
CA LEU A 30 -4.13 -0.52 6.17
C LEU A 30 -4.74 -1.62 5.29
N LYS A 31 -5.64 -2.44 5.83
CA LYS A 31 -6.37 -3.45 5.08
C LYS A 31 -7.26 -2.85 4.00
N MET A 32 -7.94 -1.74 4.30
CA MET A 32 -8.73 -1.01 3.31
C MET A 32 -7.85 -0.45 2.19
N CYS A 33 -6.70 0.16 2.52
CA CYS A 33 -5.73 0.62 1.52
C CYS A 33 -5.28 -0.52 0.60
N ARG A 34 -4.92 -1.69 1.16
CA ARG A 34 -4.55 -2.89 0.37
C ARG A 34 -5.69 -3.35 -0.54
N LYS A 35 -6.94 -3.33 -0.06
CA LYS A 35 -8.11 -3.70 -0.88
C LYS A 35 -8.33 -2.72 -2.03
N ILE A 36 -8.23 -1.41 -1.77
CA ILE A 36 -8.34 -0.38 -2.81
C ILE A 36 -7.27 -0.59 -3.88
N LEU A 37 -6.02 -0.78 -3.45
CA LEU A 37 -4.92 -1.05 -4.36
C LEU A 37 -5.17 -2.30 -5.22
N LYS A 38 -5.68 -3.38 -4.61
CA LYS A 38 -6.05 -4.60 -5.32
C LYS A 38 -7.19 -4.39 -6.33
N LEU A 39 -8.16 -3.52 -6.03
CA LEU A 39 -9.21 -3.13 -6.99
C LEU A 39 -8.64 -2.34 -8.17
N MET A 40 -7.55 -1.60 -7.96
CA MET A 40 -6.82 -0.91 -9.03
C MET A 40 -5.87 -1.85 -9.81
N GLY A 41 -5.91 -3.16 -9.56
CA GLY A 41 -4.99 -4.12 -10.19
C GLY A 41 -3.56 -4.04 -9.65
N GLY A 42 -3.33 -3.35 -8.54
CA GLY A 42 -2.04 -3.25 -7.88
C GLY A 42 -1.86 -4.24 -6.73
N GLU A 43 -0.62 -4.32 -6.25
CA GLU A 43 -0.23 -5.16 -5.13
C GLU A 43 0.68 -4.42 -4.15
N VAL A 44 0.65 -4.83 -2.88
CA VAL A 44 1.53 -4.28 -1.84
C VAL A 44 2.14 -5.39 -1.01
N GLN A 45 3.42 -5.24 -0.69
CA GLN A 45 4.16 -6.04 0.27
C GLN A 45 4.68 -5.13 1.39
N TYR A 46 4.79 -5.67 2.60
CA TYR A 46 5.49 -5.02 3.69
C TYR A 46 6.81 -5.76 3.92
N ILE A 47 7.93 -5.06 3.75
CA ILE A 47 9.28 -5.61 3.83
C ILE A 47 9.97 -5.04 5.06
N ARG A 48 10.54 -5.93 5.88
CA ARG A 48 11.37 -5.61 7.04
C ARG A 48 12.76 -6.20 6.83
N GLU A 49 13.74 -5.32 6.71
CA GLU A 49 15.17 -5.63 6.66
C GLU A 49 15.85 -5.09 7.92
N SER A 50 17.12 -5.43 8.14
CA SER A 50 17.86 -5.07 9.36
C SER A 50 17.84 -3.56 9.64
N GLU A 51 17.95 -2.73 8.61
CA GLU A 51 18.10 -1.26 8.75
C GLU A 51 16.88 -0.47 8.24
N ARG A 52 15.86 -1.15 7.68
CA ARG A 52 14.73 -0.45 7.06
C ARG A 52 13.47 -1.29 7.01
N CYS A 53 12.35 -0.58 7.13
CA CYS A 53 11.02 -1.12 6.91
C CYS A 53 10.31 -0.28 5.86
N TYR A 54 9.69 -0.91 4.86
CA TYR A 54 9.01 -0.19 3.79
C TYR A 54 7.86 -0.98 3.18
N PHE A 55 6.94 -0.26 2.55
CA PHE A 55 5.93 -0.84 1.68
C PHE A 55 6.45 -0.84 0.25
N LEU A 56 6.46 -2.00 -0.38
CA LEU A 56 6.67 -2.12 -1.82
C LEU A 56 5.30 -2.17 -2.49
N ILE A 57 4.96 -1.13 -3.26
CA ILE A 57 3.70 -1.01 -3.98
C ILE A 57 3.97 -1.13 -5.47
N VAL A 58 3.26 -2.05 -6.13
CA VAL A 58 3.28 -2.23 -7.58
C VAL A 58 1.89 -1.90 -8.11
N ILE A 59 1.79 -0.95 -9.03
CA ILE A 59 0.51 -0.54 -9.63
C ILE A 59 0.73 -0.06 -11.06
N GLU A 60 -0.19 -0.43 -11.94
CA GLU A 60 -0.24 0.12 -13.29
C GLU A 60 -1.22 1.28 -13.34
N LEU A 61 -0.73 2.46 -13.74
CA LEU A 61 -1.55 3.67 -13.84
C LEU A 61 -1.69 4.09 -15.32
N PRO A 62 -2.90 4.40 -15.78
CA PRO A 62 -3.10 4.88 -17.14
C PRO A 62 -2.44 6.26 -17.32
N ILE A 63 -1.53 6.36 -18.27
CA ILE A 63 -0.95 7.64 -18.65
C ILE A 63 -1.90 8.29 -19.65
N ARG A 64 -2.56 9.39 -19.26
CA ARG A 64 -3.32 10.20 -20.22
C ARG A 64 -2.35 10.83 -21.22
N ARG A 65 -2.38 10.39 -22.47
CA ARG A 65 -1.76 11.15 -23.56
C ARG A 65 -2.61 12.42 -23.75
N GLY A 66 -2.03 13.58 -23.45
CA GLY A 66 -2.72 14.87 -23.60
C GLY A 66 -3.35 14.96 -24.99
N THR A 67 -4.61 15.36 -25.03
CA THR A 67 -5.33 15.61 -26.27
C THR A 67 -4.57 16.68 -27.06
N LYS A 68 -3.92 16.28 -28.15
CA LYS A 68 -3.54 17.25 -29.18
C LYS A 68 -4.86 17.70 -29.80
N ASN A 69 -5.43 18.79 -29.29
CA ASN A 69 -6.45 19.54 -30.00
C ASN A 69 -5.80 20.04 -31.30
N VAL A 70 -5.98 19.29 -32.37
CA VAL A 70 -5.73 19.79 -33.72
C VAL A 70 -6.77 20.89 -33.94
N LYS A 71 -6.29 22.13 -34.08
CA LYS A 71 -7.09 23.30 -34.42
C LYS A 71 -7.84 23.03 -35.73
N LEU A 72 -9.16 23.28 -35.72
CA LEU A 72 -9.93 23.62 -36.91
C LEU A 72 -9.66 25.08 -37.28
#